data_AF-A0A6A5AKU7-F1
#
_entry.id   AF-A0A6A5AKU7-F1
#
_cell.length_a   1.000
_cell.length_b   1.000
_cell.length_c   1.000
_cell.angle_alpha   90.00
_cell.angle_beta   90.00
_cell.angle_gamma   90.00
#
_symmetry.space_group_name_H-M   'P 1'
#
loop_
_entity.id
_entity.type
_entity.pdbx_description
1 polymer ?
#
loop_
_entity_poly.entity_id
_entity_poly.type
_entity_poly.pdbx_seq_one_letter_code
_entity_poly.pdbx_strand_id
1 'polypeptide(L)'
;MTMMIPLERWLDKTRKLLQMEREAEISQAKLENDTLPATSNPNVLLRLFMTSASTGLFGRTVLVLKHNHGREFGAHHFSVGDLVSMCIPTASLTPTNADGFPKGIVTKVEDNSISVAFEDLEDSDDYHNEPIR
;
A
#
# COMPACT_ATOMS: atom_id res chain seq x y z
N MET A 1 15.04 -10.80 40.15
CA MET A 1 14.24 -11.95 39.67
C MET A 1 13.67 -11.59 38.31
N THR A 2 14.19 -12.17 37.24
CA THR A 2 13.62 -12.06 35.89
C THR A 2 12.36 -12.92 35.85
N MET A 3 11.19 -12.31 35.69
CA MET A 3 9.95 -13.06 35.50
C MET A 3 9.96 -13.70 34.11
N MET A 4 10.08 -15.03 34.05
CA MET A 4 9.87 -15.79 32.82
C MET A 4 8.37 -15.77 32.51
N ILE A 5 8.01 -15.12 31.41
CA ILE A 5 6.65 -15.17 30.86
C ILE A 5 6.56 -16.45 30.02
N PRO A 6 5.57 -17.33 30.23
CA PRO A 6 5.33 -18.46 29.35
C PRO A 6 5.15 -18.01 27.89
N LEU A 7 5.68 -18.78 26.94
CA LEU A 7 5.65 -18.41 25.52
C LEU A 7 4.24 -18.13 25.03
N GLU A 8 3.27 -18.96 25.44
CA GLU A 8 1.85 -18.85 25.06
C GLU A 8 1.27 -17.52 25.55
N ARG A 9 1.58 -17.15 26.81
CA ARG A 9 1.14 -15.89 27.39
C ARG A 9 1.78 -14.69 26.71
N TRP A 10 3.04 -14.81 26.27
CA TRP A 10 3.69 -13.78 25.47
C TRP A 10 3.04 -13.66 24.08
N LEU A 11 2.78 -14.78 23.40
CA LEU A 11 2.13 -14.82 22.09
C LEU A 11 0.75 -14.17 22.11
N ASP A 12 -0.11 -14.53 23.07
CA ASP A 12 -1.46 -13.97 23.18
C ASP A 12 -1.42 -12.46 23.42
N LYS A 13 -0.50 -12.01 24.29
CA LYS A 13 -0.31 -10.59 24.56
C LYS A 13 0.19 -9.85 23.32
N THR A 14 1.19 -10.41 22.62
CA THR A 14 1.77 -9.80 21.42
C THR A 14 0.75 -9.71 20.29
N ARG A 15 -0.03 -10.77 20.04
CA ARG A 15 -1.12 -10.74 19.03
C ARG A 15 -2.13 -9.63 19.31
N LYS A 16 -2.54 -9.50 20.57
CA LYS A 16 -3.48 -8.43 20.97
C LYS A 16 -2.88 -7.05 20.72
N LEU A 17 -1.61 -6.84 21.09
CA LEU A 17 -0.93 -5.56 20.87
C LEU A 17 -0.79 -5.23 19.38
N LEU A 18 -0.42 -6.21 18.54
CA LEU A 18 -0.33 -6.02 17.10
C LEU A 18 -1.69 -5.68 16.47
N GLN A 19 -2.77 -6.30 16.94
CA GLN A 19 -4.12 -5.98 16.46
C GLN A 19 -4.52 -4.55 16.83
N MET A 20 -4.23 -4.13 18.06
CA MET A 20 -4.49 -2.75 18.51
C MET A 20 -3.68 -1.74 17.70
N GLU A 21 -2.41 -2.02 17.44
CA GLU A 21 -1.54 -1.17 16.62
C GLU A 21 -2.07 -1.04 15.19
N ARG A 22 -2.44 -2.16 14.57
CA ARG A 22 -3.00 -2.17 13.21
C ARG A 22 -4.27 -1.33 13.10
N GLU A 23 -5.18 -1.44 14.07
CA GLU A 23 -6.42 -0.65 14.09
C GLU A 23 -6.12 0.86 14.25
N ALA A 24 -5.18 1.20 15.12
CA ALA A 24 -4.73 2.57 15.31
C ALA A 24 -4.13 3.14 14.01
N GLU A 25 -3.22 2.40 13.37
CA GLU A 25 -2.57 2.78 12.12
C GLU A 25 -3.58 3.03 10.99
N ILE A 26 -4.53 2.10 10.77
CA ILE A 26 -5.58 2.26 9.76
C ILE A 26 -6.43 3.50 10.03
N SER A 27 -6.78 3.75 11.30
CA SER A 27 -7.60 4.90 11.67
C SER A 27 -6.87 6.23 11.44
N GLN A 28 -5.57 6.27 11.75
CA GLN A 28 -4.73 7.44 11.56
C GLN A 28 -4.50 7.71 10.07
N ALA A 29 -4.11 6.69 9.29
CA ALA A 29 -3.89 6.84 7.84
C ALA A 29 -5.15 7.32 7.13
N LYS A 30 -6.34 6.84 7.53
CA LYS A 30 -7.61 7.33 7.00
C LYS A 30 -7.83 8.80 7.34
N LEU A 31 -7.63 9.19 8.60
CA LEU A 31 -7.78 10.57 9.03
C LEU A 31 -6.82 11.52 8.29
N GLU A 32 -5.55 11.15 8.16
CA GLU A 32 -4.54 11.94 7.42
C GLU A 32 -4.95 12.13 5.96
N ASN A 33 -5.44 11.06 5.31
CA ASN A 33 -5.88 11.11 3.92
C ASN A 33 -7.15 11.93 3.70
N ASP A 34 -8.07 11.92 4.66
CA ASP A 34 -9.33 12.67 4.59
C ASP A 34 -9.17 14.16 4.97
N THR A 35 -8.12 14.50 5.74
CA THR A 35 -7.93 15.86 6.29
C THR A 35 -7.26 16.81 5.30
N LEU A 36 -6.25 16.34 4.57
CA LEU A 36 -5.47 17.18 3.65
C LEU A 36 -6.03 17.11 2.22
N PRO A 37 -6.11 18.23 1.48
CA PRO A 37 -6.43 18.17 0.08
C PRO A 37 -5.34 17.37 -0.66
N ALA A 38 -5.74 16.58 -1.66
CA ALA A 38 -4.84 15.71 -2.40
C ALA A 38 -3.60 16.41 -2.98
N THR A 39 -3.68 17.72 -3.27
CA THR A 39 -2.55 18.51 -3.80
C THR A 39 -1.48 18.84 -2.77
N SER A 40 -1.76 18.70 -1.47
CA SER A 40 -0.79 18.96 -0.39
C SER A 40 -0.61 17.76 0.54
N ASN A 41 -1.18 16.62 0.20
CA ASN A 41 -1.07 15.40 1.00
C ASN A 41 0.20 14.62 0.59
N PRO A 42 1.20 14.44 1.47
CA PRO A 42 2.43 13.70 1.16
C PRO A 42 2.22 12.20 0.91
N ASN A 43 1.03 11.68 1.25
CA ASN A 43 0.62 10.30 0.99
C ASN A 43 -0.10 10.16 -0.37
N VAL A 44 -0.09 11.21 -1.21
CA VAL A 44 -0.75 11.20 -2.52
C VAL A 44 0.20 11.76 -3.60
N LEU A 45 0.40 10.97 -4.66
CA LEU A 45 1.05 11.44 -5.89
C LEU A 45 -0.01 11.70 -6.97
N LEU A 46 0.07 12.86 -7.61
CA LEU A 46 -0.88 13.31 -8.64
C LEU A 46 -0.21 13.46 -10.00
N ARG A 47 -1.04 13.50 -11.06
CA ARG A 47 -0.61 13.78 -12.45
C ARG A 47 0.46 12.81 -12.96
N LEU A 48 0.32 11.55 -12.54
CA LEU A 48 1.17 10.47 -12.99
C LEU A 48 0.75 10.01 -14.38
N PHE A 49 1.72 9.62 -15.19
CA PHE A 49 1.50 8.92 -16.46
C PHE A 49 2.23 7.60 -16.45
N MET A 50 1.59 6.58 -17.02
CA MET A 50 2.22 5.28 -17.22
C MET A 50 3.25 5.36 -18.34
N THR A 51 4.46 4.89 -18.06
CA THR A 51 5.57 4.87 -19.02
C THR A 51 5.90 3.47 -19.51
N SER A 52 5.72 2.47 -18.65
CA SER A 52 5.86 1.07 -19.01
C SER A 52 4.97 0.20 -18.15
N ALA A 53 4.53 -0.91 -18.73
CA ALA A 53 3.92 -2.02 -18.03
C ALA A 53 4.72 -3.29 -18.37
N SER A 54 4.99 -4.12 -17.37
CA SER A 54 5.76 -5.34 -17.55
C SER A 54 5.31 -6.41 -16.56
N THR A 55 5.60 -7.67 -16.85
CA THR A 55 5.37 -8.76 -15.89
C THR A 55 6.57 -8.87 -14.96
N GLY A 56 6.33 -8.74 -13.67
CA GLY A 56 7.30 -8.92 -12.59
C GLY A 56 7.30 -10.32 -12.00
N LEU A 57 7.86 -10.43 -10.80
CA LEU A 57 7.91 -11.69 -10.06
C LEU A 57 6.50 -12.20 -9.75
N PHE A 58 6.34 -13.53 -9.77
CA PHE A 58 5.07 -14.21 -9.51
C PHE A 58 3.93 -13.80 -10.45
N GLY A 59 4.25 -13.36 -11.67
CA GLY A 59 3.25 -12.95 -12.66
C GLY A 59 2.63 -11.57 -12.41
N ARG A 60 3.03 -10.87 -11.33
CA ARG A 60 2.46 -9.55 -10.98
C ARG A 60 2.71 -8.53 -12.07
N THR A 61 1.71 -7.71 -12.38
CA THR A 61 1.88 -6.61 -13.34
C THR A 61 2.59 -5.45 -12.66
N VAL A 62 3.76 -5.06 -13.17
CA VAL A 62 4.54 -3.92 -12.67
C VAL A 62 4.33 -2.73 -13.60
N LEU A 63 3.75 -1.66 -13.06
CA LEU A 63 3.58 -0.38 -13.76
C LEU A 63 4.65 0.61 -13.30
N VAL A 64 5.28 1.31 -14.25
CA VAL A 64 6.17 2.44 -13.96
C VAL A 64 5.44 3.73 -14.28
N LEU A 65 5.25 4.54 -13.25
CA LEU A 65 4.51 5.79 -13.28
C LEU A 65 5.48 6.96 -13.11
N LYS A 66 5.36 8.00 -13.93
CA LYS A 66 6.19 9.21 -13.83
C LYS A 66 5.37 10.47 -13.68
N HIS A 67 5.91 11.48 -13.02
CA HIS A 67 5.27 12.77 -12.91
C HIS A 67 5.32 13.54 -14.24
N ASN A 68 4.20 14.21 -14.59
CA ASN A 68 4.04 14.98 -15.83
C ASN A 68 5.27 15.87 -16.14
N HIS A 69 5.68 15.85 -17.41
CA HIS A 69 6.83 16.60 -17.95
C HIS A 69 8.21 16.29 -17.34
N GLY A 70 8.37 15.12 -16.69
CA GLY A 70 9.67 14.70 -16.16
C GLY A 70 10.16 15.52 -14.96
N ARG A 71 9.26 16.29 -14.32
CA ARG A 71 9.57 16.98 -13.06
C ARG A 71 9.72 15.96 -11.94
N GLU A 72 10.53 16.31 -10.95
CA GLU A 72 10.63 15.54 -9.71
C GLU A 72 9.31 15.58 -8.95
N PHE A 73 9.05 14.53 -8.17
CA PHE A 73 7.98 14.52 -7.20
C PHE A 73 8.21 15.61 -6.15
N GLY A 74 7.13 16.17 -5.61
CA GLY A 74 7.21 16.94 -4.38
C GLY A 74 7.58 16.03 -3.20
N ALA A 75 7.81 16.64 -2.03
CA ALA A 75 8.03 15.86 -0.81
C ALA A 75 6.86 14.89 -0.58
N HIS A 76 7.19 13.61 -0.37
CA HIS A 76 6.23 12.52 -0.20
C HIS A 76 6.77 11.48 0.78
N HIS A 77 5.89 10.60 1.26
CA HIS A 77 6.26 9.54 2.21
C HIS A 77 6.42 8.16 1.56
N PHE A 78 6.20 8.03 0.25
CA PHE A 78 6.30 6.74 -0.44
C PHE A 78 7.70 6.10 -0.35
N SER A 79 7.70 4.82 -0.01
CA SER A 79 8.86 3.96 0.15
C SER A 79 8.63 2.57 -0.48
N VAL A 80 9.69 1.79 -0.67
CA VAL A 80 9.58 0.43 -1.20
C VAL A 80 8.91 -0.47 -0.16
N GLY A 81 7.87 -1.19 -0.56
CA GLY A 81 7.04 -2.04 0.30
C GLY A 81 5.70 -1.43 0.67
N ASP A 82 5.49 -0.13 0.42
CA ASP A 82 4.23 0.53 0.73
C ASP A 82 3.05 -0.05 -0.05
N LEU A 83 1.92 -0.20 0.64
CA LEU A 83 0.64 -0.57 0.03
C LEU A 83 -0.05 0.67 -0.52
N VAL A 84 -0.38 0.64 -1.81
CA VAL A 84 -0.93 1.79 -2.52
C VAL A 84 -2.19 1.40 -3.29
N SER A 85 -3.03 2.41 -3.54
CA SER A 85 -4.22 2.30 -4.37
C SER A 85 -4.13 3.29 -5.52
N MET A 86 -4.44 2.86 -6.74
CA MET A 86 -4.43 3.73 -7.91
C MET A 86 -5.84 4.20 -8.27
N CYS A 87 -6.06 5.51 -8.22
CA CYS A 87 -7.28 6.13 -8.70
C CYS A 87 -7.08 6.74 -10.10
N ILE A 88 -7.89 6.31 -11.07
CA ILE A 88 -7.94 6.91 -12.41
C ILE A 88 -9.17 7.83 -12.46
N PRO A 89 -9.00 9.15 -12.55
CA PRO A 89 -10.13 10.07 -12.68
C PRO A 89 -10.74 9.90 -14.08
N THR A 90 -11.74 9.03 -14.20
CA THR A 90 -12.60 8.98 -15.39
C THR A 90 -13.89 9.75 -15.12
N ALA A 91 -14.45 10.39 -16.15
CA ALA A 91 -15.68 11.18 -16.03
C ALA A 91 -16.93 10.37 -15.60
N SER A 92 -16.82 9.03 -15.52
CA SER A 92 -17.91 8.11 -15.20
C SER A 92 -17.71 7.33 -13.89
N LEU A 93 -16.55 7.45 -13.24
CA LEU A 93 -16.31 6.81 -11.94
C LEU A 93 -16.54 7.85 -10.83
N THR A 94 -17.81 8.12 -10.54
CA THR A 94 -18.16 8.52 -9.16
C THR A 94 -17.83 7.33 -8.28
N PRO A 95 -16.87 7.42 -7.33
CA PRO A 95 -16.52 6.28 -6.51
C PRO A 95 -17.69 6.01 -5.57
N THR A 96 -18.59 5.11 -5.95
CA THR A 96 -19.64 4.65 -5.05
C THR A 96 -19.02 3.88 -3.88
N ASN A 97 -17.80 3.32 -4.04
CA ASN A 97 -17.01 2.71 -2.96
C ASN A 97 -15.50 2.85 -3.25
N ALA A 98 -14.70 3.27 -2.25
CA ALA A 98 -13.24 3.35 -2.32
C ALA A 98 -12.54 1.97 -2.49
N ASP A 99 -13.29 0.87 -2.36
CA ASP A 99 -12.81 -0.51 -2.51
C ASP A 99 -12.63 -0.98 -3.96
N GLY A 100 -13.04 -0.19 -4.96
CA GLY A 100 -12.97 -0.57 -6.37
C GLY A 100 -11.65 -0.24 -7.07
N PHE A 101 -10.70 0.41 -6.40
CA PHE A 101 -9.44 0.80 -7.01
C PHE A 101 -8.39 -0.32 -6.92
N PRO A 102 -7.59 -0.56 -7.99
CA PRO A 102 -6.54 -1.56 -7.96
C PRO A 102 -5.50 -1.21 -6.90
N LYS A 103 -5.16 -2.19 -6.07
CA LYS A 103 -4.17 -2.10 -5.00
C LYS A 103 -2.86 -2.76 -5.44
N GLY A 104 -1.74 -2.20 -5.00
CA GLY A 104 -0.42 -2.72 -5.34
C GLY A 104 0.63 -2.38 -4.30
N ILE A 105 1.83 -2.89 -4.53
CA ILE A 105 2.99 -2.72 -3.66
C ILE A 105 4.02 -1.88 -4.41
N VAL A 106 4.55 -0.85 -3.76
CA VAL A 106 5.66 -0.06 -4.32
C VAL A 106 6.92 -0.92 -4.38
N THR A 107 7.49 -1.06 -5.56
CA THR A 107 8.71 -1.85 -5.81
C THR A 107 9.95 -0.99 -6.03
N LYS A 108 9.76 0.27 -6.43
CA LYS A 108 10.85 1.22 -6.64
C LYS A 108 10.34 2.66 -6.52
N VAL A 109 11.16 3.52 -5.93
CA VAL A 109 10.93 4.96 -5.85
C VAL A 109 12.18 5.67 -6.36
N GLU A 110 12.00 6.61 -7.28
CA GLU A 110 13.01 7.53 -7.81
C GLU A 110 12.49 8.96 -7.74
N ASP A 111 13.35 9.95 -7.96
CA ASP A 111 13.00 11.37 -7.86
C ASP A 111 11.81 11.78 -8.74
N ASN A 112 11.59 11.12 -9.89
CA ASN A 112 10.47 11.42 -10.80
C ASN A 112 9.64 10.21 -11.21
N SER A 113 9.89 9.04 -10.61
CA SER A 113 9.24 7.79 -11.00
C SER A 113 8.93 6.90 -9.81
N ILE A 114 7.80 6.21 -9.87
CA ILE A 114 7.39 5.20 -8.90
C ILE A 114 6.95 3.95 -9.65
N SER A 115 7.41 2.80 -9.20
CA SER A 115 7.04 1.49 -9.76
C SER A 115 6.15 0.76 -8.78
N VAL A 116 5.01 0.25 -9.26
CA VAL A 116 4.01 -0.44 -8.44
C VAL A 116 3.69 -1.79 -9.06
N ALA A 117 3.81 -2.85 -8.26
CA ALA A 117 3.39 -4.19 -8.62
C ALA A 117 1.94 -4.41 -8.18
N PHE A 118 1.07 -4.77 -9.11
CA PHE A 118 -0.33 -5.10 -8.87
C PHE A 118 -0.50 -6.61 -8.83
N GLU A 119 -1.32 -7.06 -7.89
CA GLU A 119 -1.79 -8.44 -7.78
C GLU A 119 -3.05 -8.60 -8.63
N ASP A 120 -3.12 -9.70 -9.39
CA ASP A 120 -4.40 -10.14 -9.92
C ASP A 120 -5.21 -10.70 -8.74
N LEU A 121 -6.47 -10.26 -8.59
CA LEU A 121 -7.36 -10.47 -7.44
C LEU A 121 -7.69 -11.95 -7.10
N GLU A 122 -6.96 -12.92 -7.66
CA GLU A 122 -7.19 -14.36 -7.52
C GLU A 122 -6.15 -15.09 -6.66
N ASP A 123 -5.18 -14.41 -6.05
CA ASP A 123 -4.37 -15.02 -4.98
C ASP A 123 -5.16 -14.94 -3.65
N SER A 124 -6.20 -15.76 -3.54
CA SER A 124 -6.72 -16.09 -2.21
C SER A 124 -5.57 -16.76 -1.46
N ASP A 125 -5.15 -16.16 -0.36
CA ASP A 125 -4.10 -16.63 0.56
C ASP A 125 -4.55 -17.90 1.29
N ASP A 126 -4.87 -18.95 0.52
CA ASP A 126 -5.36 -20.26 0.95
C ASP A 126 -4.24 -21.08 1.65
N TYR A 127 -3.06 -20.47 1.83
CA TYR A 127 -1.94 -21.03 2.59
C TYR A 127 -2.01 -20.73 4.09
N HIS A 128 -2.99 -19.95 4.57
CA HIS A 128 -3.19 -19.74 5.99
C HIS A 128 -3.96 -20.89 6.64
N ASN A 129 -3.22 -21.93 7.05
CA ASN A 129 -3.37 -22.73 8.30
C ASN A 129 -2.69 -24.11 8.26
N GLU A 130 -1.89 -24.43 7.24
CA GLU A 130 -1.20 -25.71 7.23
C GLU A 130 0.07 -25.67 8.12
N PRO A 131 0.30 -26.70 8.96
CA PRO A 131 1.52 -26.79 9.73
C PRO A 131 2.71 -26.94 8.77
N ILE A 132 3.66 -26.00 8.87
CA ILE A 132 4.96 -26.10 8.21
C ILE A 132 5.64 -27.36 8.76
N ARG A 133 5.86 -28.36 7.90
CA ARG A 133 6.63 -29.57 8.24
C ARG A 133 8.13 -29.31 8.19
#